data_AF-A0A3C0I7L2-F1
#
_entry.id   AF-A0A3C0I7L2-F1
#
_cell.length_a   1.000
_cell.length_b   1.000
_cell.length_c   1.000
_cell.angle_alpha   90.00
_cell.angle_beta   90.00
_cell.angle_gamma   90.00
#
_symmetry.space_group_name_H-M   'P 1'
#
loop_
_entity.id
_entity.type
_entity.pdbx_description
1 polymer ?
#
loop_
_entity_poly.entity_id
_entity_poly.type
_entity_poly.pdbx_seq_one_letter_code
_entity_poly.pdbx_strand_id
1 'polypeptide(L)'
;MKHQRYLYQLCLVIGLLCIGTFTFAQTVAVDFSQIHGFGVASDRIHINNILVRQTAENAYDLKAAPVVDEIEVTFKACQFGFGGRLLYLMPIVSPDEPSCQINSNVDLSHSHAFSLGFDRVQIENIAVKTFDHNVPEAPEVIVSQNVTFHFDPITLNLEQVLPSSSRIDISLDWGKTRLELDAHLTGPAFGAWESYNNERDRFHLYFGNKFADVAVLHVDDNFTKPQFLTLFPPPGLEFLREGVYRFTVHHSSGRGNIAHADAQVRINLWGADQSLSEYFFEPPFRGQVKSKDEMESWIVFELQVFNDGITVGPPKQSYEVNVSPPEVRRGRD
;
A
#
# COMPACT_ATOMS: atom_id res chain seq x y z
N MET A 1 -27.83 -4.51 26.99
CA MET A 1 -27.08 -5.20 28.07
C MET A 1 -26.04 -6.22 27.58
N LYS A 2 -26.13 -6.80 26.37
CA LYS A 2 -25.06 -7.67 25.83
C LYS A 2 -23.83 -6.91 25.31
N HIS A 3 -24.01 -5.76 24.65
CA HIS A 3 -22.91 -4.95 24.11
C HIS A 3 -21.85 -4.51 25.15
N GLN A 4 -22.25 -4.23 26.39
CA GLN A 4 -21.29 -3.85 27.43
C GLN A 4 -20.34 -4.99 27.80
N ARG A 5 -20.79 -6.26 27.77
CA ARG A 5 -19.92 -7.41 28.11
C ARG A 5 -18.82 -7.64 27.06
N TYR A 6 -19.14 -7.45 25.78
CA TYR A 6 -18.16 -7.61 24.69
C TYR A 6 -17.12 -6.48 24.67
N LEU A 7 -17.53 -5.24 24.96
CA LEU A 7 -16.59 -4.12 25.10
C LEU A 7 -15.60 -4.37 26.25
N TYR A 8 -16.06 -4.90 27.39
CA TYR A 8 -15.18 -5.27 28.50
C TYR A 8 -14.26 -6.43 28.16
N GLN A 9 -14.71 -7.44 27.40
CA GLN A 9 -13.85 -8.55 26.98
C GLN A 9 -12.79 -8.11 25.96
N LEU A 10 -13.14 -7.28 24.97
CA LEU A 10 -12.19 -6.75 24.00
C LEU A 10 -11.20 -5.77 24.64
N CYS A 11 -11.66 -4.88 25.53
CA CYS A 11 -10.79 -4.03 26.34
C CYS A 11 -9.95 -4.83 27.35
N LEU A 12 -10.40 -6.00 27.80
CA LEU A 12 -9.60 -6.90 28.65
C LEU A 12 -8.50 -7.58 27.82
N VAL A 13 -8.78 -8.03 26.59
CA VAL A 13 -7.78 -8.62 25.69
C VAL A 13 -6.76 -7.56 25.25
N ILE A 14 -7.20 -6.36 24.87
CA ILE A 14 -6.32 -5.23 24.53
C ILE A 14 -5.60 -4.69 25.78
N GLY A 15 -6.25 -4.70 26.95
CA GLY A 15 -5.65 -4.35 28.24
C GLY A 15 -4.59 -5.35 28.71
N LEU A 16 -4.80 -6.64 28.45
CA LEU A 16 -3.81 -7.71 28.68
C LEU A 16 -2.61 -7.56 27.74
N LEU A 17 -2.82 -7.12 26.50
CA LEU A 17 -1.75 -6.74 25.56
C LEU A 17 -0.90 -5.55 26.07
N CYS A 18 -1.46 -4.65 26.89
CA CYS A 18 -0.77 -3.44 27.37
C CYS A 18 -0.20 -3.52 28.80
N ILE A 19 -0.62 -4.48 29.66
CA ILE A 19 -0.31 -4.47 31.12
C ILE A 19 0.68 -5.58 31.54
N GLY A 20 1.25 -6.34 30.62
CA GLY A 20 2.14 -7.46 30.96
C GLY A 20 3.58 -7.09 31.38
N THR A 21 3.81 -6.63 32.62
CA THR A 21 5.12 -6.75 33.30
C THR A 21 5.31 -8.11 34.00
N PHE A 22 4.47 -9.10 33.69
CA PHE A 22 4.69 -10.50 34.05
C PHE A 22 5.16 -11.25 32.81
N THR A 23 6.43 -11.65 32.82
CA THR A 23 7.14 -12.38 31.76
C THR A 23 6.62 -13.82 31.61
N PHE A 24 5.43 -13.98 31.04
CA PHE A 24 5.03 -15.22 30.40
C PHE A 24 4.92 -14.94 28.90
N ALA A 25 5.55 -15.78 28.08
CA ALA A 25 5.40 -15.71 26.64
C ALA A 25 3.95 -16.09 26.30
N GLN A 26 3.10 -15.08 26.12
CA GLN A 26 1.75 -15.26 25.59
C GLN A 26 1.82 -15.11 24.08
N THR A 27 1.31 -16.09 23.36
CA THR A 27 1.12 -16.02 21.91
C THR A 27 -0.37 -15.83 21.64
N VAL A 28 -0.69 -14.82 20.83
CA VAL A 28 -2.04 -14.57 20.34
C VAL A 28 -2.06 -14.87 18.86
N ALA A 29 -2.99 -15.73 18.43
CA ALA A 29 -3.24 -16.02 17.02
C ALA A 29 -4.70 -15.70 16.69
N VAL A 30 -4.91 -14.95 15.61
CA VAL A 30 -6.24 -14.67 15.06
C VAL A 30 -6.48 -15.60 13.89
N ASP A 31 -7.66 -16.20 13.84
CA ASP A 31 -8.03 -17.25 12.90
C ASP A 31 -9.36 -16.89 12.24
N PHE A 32 -9.28 -16.60 10.94
CA PHE A 32 -10.40 -16.25 10.08
C PHE A 32 -11.02 -17.48 9.38
N SER A 33 -10.63 -18.71 9.72
CA SER A 33 -11.02 -19.91 8.98
C SER A 33 -12.53 -20.17 8.90
N GLN A 34 -13.31 -19.62 9.83
CA GLN A 34 -14.75 -19.87 10.00
C GLN A 34 -15.63 -18.62 9.89
N ILE A 35 -15.09 -17.54 9.32
CA ILE A 35 -15.81 -16.27 9.31
C ILE A 35 -16.99 -16.22 8.35
N HIS A 36 -17.96 -15.39 8.71
CA HIS A 36 -19.00 -14.90 7.82
C HIS A 36 -19.20 -13.41 8.08
N GLY A 37 -19.24 -12.60 7.03
CA GLY A 37 -19.51 -11.18 7.17
C GLY A 37 -20.47 -10.62 6.14
N PHE A 38 -21.01 -9.45 6.45
CA PHE A 38 -21.98 -8.74 5.63
C PHE A 38 -21.83 -7.22 5.79
N GLY A 39 -22.11 -6.50 4.71
CA GLY A 39 -22.20 -5.05 4.72
C GLY A 39 -23.24 -4.54 5.71
N VAL A 40 -22.85 -3.57 6.54
CA VAL A 40 -23.78 -2.91 7.50
C VAL A 40 -23.96 -1.42 7.23
N ALA A 41 -23.06 -0.82 6.45
CA ALA A 41 -23.17 0.52 5.91
C ALA A 41 -22.34 0.61 4.63
N SER A 42 -22.41 1.73 3.92
CA SER A 42 -21.60 1.94 2.72
C SER A 42 -20.10 1.87 2.99
N ASP A 43 -19.69 2.25 4.20
CA ASP A 43 -18.29 2.25 4.66
C ASP A 43 -18.00 1.15 5.68
N ARG A 44 -18.89 0.17 5.90
CA ARG A 44 -18.72 -0.81 6.98
C ARG A 44 -19.12 -2.22 6.60
N ILE A 45 -18.32 -3.15 7.10
CA ILE A 45 -18.61 -4.58 7.06
C ILE A 45 -18.52 -5.16 8.47
N HIS A 46 -19.47 -6.01 8.82
CA HIS A 46 -19.48 -6.74 10.08
C HIS A 46 -19.04 -8.17 9.82
N ILE A 47 -18.04 -8.67 10.56
CA ILE A 47 -17.47 -10.01 10.42
C ILE A 47 -17.66 -10.77 11.73
N ASN A 48 -18.32 -11.92 11.64
CA ASN A 48 -18.57 -12.84 12.73
C ASN A 48 -17.58 -14.00 12.76
N ASN A 49 -17.58 -14.73 13.87
CA ASN A 49 -16.87 -15.99 14.06
C ASN A 49 -15.35 -15.87 13.88
N ILE A 50 -14.77 -14.73 14.27
CA ILE A 50 -13.32 -14.55 14.29
C ILE A 50 -12.81 -15.27 15.55
N LEU A 51 -11.92 -16.25 15.36
CA LEU A 51 -11.37 -17.02 16.47
C LEU A 51 -10.08 -16.37 16.97
N VAL A 52 -10.00 -16.08 18.26
CA VAL A 52 -8.80 -15.58 18.92
C VAL A 52 -8.27 -16.67 19.84
N ARG A 53 -7.10 -17.20 19.50
CA ARG A 53 -6.42 -18.25 20.27
C ARG A 53 -5.33 -17.63 21.12
N GLN A 54 -5.39 -17.83 22.41
CA GLN A 54 -4.37 -17.39 23.37
C GLN A 54 -3.68 -18.61 23.96
N THR A 55 -2.37 -18.68 23.78
CA THR A 55 -1.52 -19.73 24.35
C THR A 55 -0.56 -19.09 25.35
N ALA A 56 -0.66 -19.51 26.61
CA ALA A 56 0.29 -19.15 27.65
C ALA A 56 1.26 -20.31 27.87
N GLU A 57 2.55 -20.06 27.67
CA GLU A 57 3.59 -20.96 28.17
C GLU A 57 3.82 -20.63 29.65
N ASN A 58 3.65 -21.63 30.52
CA ASN A 58 4.02 -21.48 31.91
C ASN A 58 5.52 -21.74 32.10
N ALA A 59 6.07 -21.31 33.24
CA ALA A 59 7.50 -21.42 33.56
C ALA A 59 8.03 -22.87 33.66
N TYR A 60 7.18 -23.88 33.44
CA TYR A 60 7.51 -25.30 33.53
C TYR A 60 7.41 -26.03 32.18
N ASP A 61 7.40 -25.31 31.05
CA ASP A 61 7.20 -25.86 29.69
C ASP A 61 5.91 -26.68 29.50
N LEU A 62 4.97 -26.58 30.44
CA LEU A 62 3.67 -27.22 30.31
C LEU A 62 2.77 -26.27 29.52
N LYS A 63 2.60 -26.57 28.22
CA LYS A 63 1.66 -25.83 27.36
C LYS A 63 0.24 -25.95 27.95
N ALA A 64 -0.28 -24.84 28.47
CA ALA A 64 -1.68 -24.78 28.83
C ALA A 64 -2.53 -25.01 27.57
N ALA A 65 -3.71 -25.61 27.73
CA ALA A 65 -4.65 -25.70 26.62
C ALA A 65 -4.94 -24.28 26.10
N PRO A 66 -4.93 -24.05 24.77
CA PRO A 66 -5.24 -22.74 24.22
C PRO A 66 -6.64 -22.32 24.63
N VAL A 67 -6.78 -21.09 25.11
CA VAL A 67 -8.10 -20.45 25.26
C VAL A 67 -8.50 -19.97 23.87
N VAL A 68 -9.70 -20.36 23.43
CA VAL A 68 -10.25 -19.97 22.12
C VAL A 68 -11.50 -19.16 22.40
N ASP A 69 -11.42 -17.86 22.08
CA ASP A 69 -12.56 -16.95 22.14
C ASP A 69 -13.07 -16.69 20.73
N GLU A 70 -14.39 -16.60 20.60
CA GLU A 70 -15.05 -16.21 19.37
C GLU A 70 -15.52 -14.75 19.48
N ILE A 71 -15.11 -13.92 18.52
CA ILE A 71 -15.45 -12.50 18.51
C ILE A 71 -16.13 -12.10 17.19
N GLU A 72 -16.93 -11.05 17.31
CA GLU A 72 -17.55 -10.33 16.20
C GLU A 72 -16.95 -8.92 16.13
N VAL A 73 -16.56 -8.48 14.94
CA VAL A 73 -15.89 -7.18 14.75
C VAL A 73 -16.52 -6.46 13.57
N THR A 74 -16.85 -5.19 13.77
CA THR A 74 -17.21 -4.29 12.67
C THR A 74 -15.96 -3.59 12.20
N PHE A 75 -15.69 -3.63 10.91
CA PHE A 75 -14.61 -2.89 10.29
C PHE A 75 -15.15 -1.69 9.52
N LYS A 76 -14.47 -0.56 9.66
CA LYS A 76 -14.68 0.63 8.85
C LYS A 76 -13.72 0.60 7.67
N ALA A 77 -14.25 0.74 6.47
CA ALA A 77 -13.45 0.96 5.28
C ALA A 77 -12.75 2.31 5.38
N CYS A 78 -11.51 2.32 4.94
CA CYS A 78 -10.61 3.45 4.95
C CYS A 78 -9.89 3.48 3.61
N GLN A 79 -9.73 4.68 3.07
CA GLN A 79 -8.86 4.94 1.94
C GLN A 79 -7.85 5.99 2.33
N PHE A 80 -6.57 5.70 2.14
CA PHE A 80 -5.51 6.68 2.36
C PHE A 80 -5.16 7.31 1.01
N GLY A 81 -5.11 8.65 0.96
CA GLY A 81 -4.61 9.40 -0.19
C GLY A 81 -5.61 10.00 -1.18
N PHE A 82 -5.20 11.09 -1.86
CA PHE A 82 -5.90 11.61 -3.05
C PHE A 82 -5.82 10.58 -4.18
N GLY A 83 -6.89 9.82 -4.39
CA GLY A 83 -6.95 8.76 -5.41
C GLY A 83 -7.67 7.50 -4.95
N GLY A 84 -7.81 7.29 -3.62
CA GLY A 84 -8.77 6.39 -2.96
C GLY A 84 -9.13 5.08 -3.68
N ARG A 85 -8.17 4.18 -3.89
CA ARG A 85 -8.43 2.86 -4.51
C ARG A 85 -8.01 1.65 -3.68
N LEU A 86 -6.99 1.78 -2.83
CA LEU A 86 -6.68 0.74 -1.85
C LEU A 86 -7.62 0.86 -0.66
N LEU A 87 -8.30 -0.24 -0.36
CA LEU A 87 -9.14 -0.35 0.80
C LEU A 87 -8.35 -0.96 1.97
N TYR A 88 -8.43 -0.29 3.10
CA TYR A 88 -8.05 -0.83 4.39
C TYR A 88 -9.32 -0.95 5.20
N LEU A 89 -9.48 -2.05 5.93
CA LEU A 89 -10.59 -2.16 6.87
C LEU A 89 -10.01 -2.10 8.27
N MET A 90 -10.30 -1.00 8.96
CA MET A 90 -9.85 -0.76 10.32
C MET A 90 -10.93 -1.23 11.29
N PRO A 91 -10.58 -2.04 12.31
CA PRO A 91 -11.57 -2.55 13.25
C PRO A 91 -12.08 -1.42 14.15
N ILE A 92 -13.40 -1.35 14.35
CA ILE A 92 -14.03 -0.42 15.30
C ILE A 92 -14.01 -1.08 16.68
N VAL A 93 -12.87 -0.95 17.38
CA VAL A 93 -12.64 -1.55 18.70
C VAL A 93 -12.95 -0.60 19.87
N SER A 94 -13.19 0.67 19.57
CA SER A 94 -13.45 1.72 20.56
C SER A 94 -14.70 2.53 20.18
N PRO A 95 -15.30 3.27 21.12
CA PRO A 95 -16.39 4.20 20.82
C PRO A 95 -15.97 5.30 19.84
N ASP A 96 -14.70 5.67 19.86
CA ASP A 96 -14.12 6.60 18.90
C ASP A 96 -13.85 5.85 17.59
N GLU A 97 -14.55 6.26 16.53
CA GLU A 97 -14.37 5.67 15.21
C GLU A 97 -13.00 6.01 14.61
N PRO A 98 -12.44 5.13 13.75
CA PRO A 98 -11.26 5.47 12.98
C PRO A 98 -11.48 6.78 12.21
N SER A 99 -10.52 7.69 12.31
CA SER A 99 -10.56 9.03 11.68
C SER A 99 -10.40 9.02 10.17
N CYS A 100 -10.16 7.83 9.59
CA CYS A 100 -10.08 7.63 8.16
C CYS A 100 -11.40 7.95 7.45
N GLN A 101 -11.31 8.26 6.16
CA GLN A 101 -12.45 8.45 5.27
C GLN A 101 -12.33 7.51 4.08
N ILE A 102 -13.47 7.13 3.52
CA ILE A 102 -13.53 6.58 2.16
C ILE A 102 -13.95 7.70 1.23
N ASN A 103 -13.44 7.68 0.00
CA ASN A 103 -14.11 8.41 -1.07
C ASN A 103 -15.52 7.83 -1.23
N SER A 104 -16.51 8.65 -1.61
CA SER A 104 -17.91 8.24 -1.83
C SER A 104 -18.11 7.19 -2.93
N ASN A 105 -17.01 6.70 -3.48
CA ASN A 105 -16.97 5.78 -4.60
C ASN A 105 -16.98 4.32 -4.19
N VAL A 106 -16.94 4.00 -2.89
CA VAL A 106 -17.00 2.63 -2.40
C VAL A 106 -18.25 2.43 -1.56
N ASP A 107 -18.97 1.34 -1.85
CA ASP A 107 -20.16 0.92 -1.13
C ASP A 107 -20.09 -0.57 -0.78
N LEU A 108 -20.02 -0.83 0.53
CA LEU A 108 -20.00 -2.16 1.12
C LEU A 108 -21.39 -2.67 1.51
N SER A 109 -22.48 -1.93 1.33
CA SER A 109 -23.79 -2.28 1.93
C SER A 109 -24.37 -3.61 1.44
N HIS A 110 -23.92 -4.08 0.27
CA HIS A 110 -24.33 -5.35 -0.34
C HIS A 110 -23.19 -6.39 -0.38
N SER A 111 -22.09 -6.12 0.36
CA SER A 111 -20.92 -6.98 0.36
C SER A 111 -21.08 -8.19 1.29
N HIS A 112 -20.38 -9.26 0.96
CA HIS A 112 -20.34 -10.49 1.77
C HIS A 112 -18.89 -10.91 2.00
N ALA A 113 -18.54 -11.26 3.23
CA ALA A 113 -17.20 -11.73 3.58
C ALA A 113 -17.18 -13.23 3.88
N PHE A 114 -16.13 -13.91 3.42
CA PHE A 114 -15.86 -15.30 3.76
C PHE A 114 -14.36 -15.55 3.90
N SER A 115 -14.05 -16.68 4.53
CA SER A 115 -12.70 -17.16 4.78
C SER A 115 -12.00 -17.62 3.49
N LEU A 116 -10.73 -17.22 3.34
CA LEU A 116 -9.78 -17.87 2.44
C LEU A 116 -8.63 -18.57 3.19
N GLY A 117 -8.72 -18.71 4.51
CA GLY A 117 -7.67 -19.26 5.34
C GLY A 117 -7.65 -18.69 6.75
N PHE A 118 -6.51 -18.83 7.43
CA PHE A 118 -6.35 -18.37 8.81
C PHE A 118 -6.20 -16.84 8.92
N ASP A 119 -5.63 -16.20 7.90
CA ASP A 119 -5.21 -14.80 7.88
C ASP A 119 -5.81 -14.02 6.70
N ARG A 120 -6.67 -14.65 5.89
CA ARG A 120 -7.22 -14.05 4.67
C ARG A 120 -8.74 -14.08 4.63
N VAL A 121 -9.29 -12.96 4.19
CA VAL A 121 -10.73 -12.73 4.03
C VAL A 121 -10.99 -12.28 2.61
N GLN A 122 -11.93 -12.90 1.91
CA GLN A 122 -12.45 -12.37 0.66
C GLN A 122 -13.76 -11.65 0.94
N ILE A 123 -13.87 -10.43 0.42
CA ILE A 123 -15.10 -9.65 0.42
C ILE A 123 -15.58 -9.54 -1.01
N GLU A 124 -16.75 -10.12 -1.27
CA GLU A 124 -17.42 -10.04 -2.56
C GLU A 124 -18.42 -8.90 -2.60
N ASN A 125 -18.74 -8.48 -3.81
CA ASN A 125 -19.76 -7.47 -4.10
C ASN A 125 -19.48 -6.10 -3.47
N ILE A 126 -18.21 -5.69 -3.45
CA ILE A 126 -17.85 -4.30 -3.16
C ILE A 126 -18.24 -3.47 -4.40
N ALA A 127 -19.21 -2.58 -4.25
CA ALA A 127 -19.58 -1.66 -5.31
C ALA A 127 -18.57 -0.51 -5.37
N VAL A 128 -17.90 -0.38 -6.51
CA VAL A 128 -16.96 0.71 -6.78
C VAL A 128 -17.51 1.56 -7.92
N LYS A 129 -17.79 2.82 -7.62
CA LYS A 129 -18.18 3.83 -8.61
C LYS A 129 -16.92 4.26 -9.36
N THR A 130 -16.91 3.98 -10.65
CA THR A 130 -15.85 4.41 -11.55
C THR A 130 -16.35 5.53 -12.44
N PHE A 131 -15.47 6.50 -12.68
CA PHE A 131 -15.72 7.59 -13.62
C PHE A 131 -14.84 7.35 -14.84
N ASP A 132 -15.44 7.36 -16.03
CA ASP A 132 -14.66 7.55 -17.25
C ASP A 132 -14.25 9.02 -17.32
N HIS A 133 -13.04 9.31 -16.87
CA HIS A 133 -12.52 10.68 -16.84
C HIS A 133 -12.35 11.28 -18.25
N ASN A 134 -12.43 10.45 -19.31
CA ASN A 134 -12.33 10.91 -20.70
C ASN A 134 -13.66 11.42 -21.25
N VAL A 135 -14.76 11.18 -20.54
CA VAL A 135 -16.10 11.61 -20.93
C VAL A 135 -16.71 12.35 -19.73
N PRO A 136 -16.61 13.70 -19.69
CA PRO A 136 -17.09 14.51 -18.57
C PRO A 136 -18.59 14.33 -18.23
N GLU A 137 -19.36 13.74 -19.15
CA GLU A 137 -20.78 13.43 -19.01
C GLU A 137 -21.09 11.92 -18.94
N ALA A 138 -20.07 11.06 -18.79
CA ALA A 138 -20.30 9.63 -18.71
C ALA A 138 -21.17 9.30 -17.47
N PRO A 139 -22.19 8.44 -17.64
CA PRO A 139 -22.96 7.96 -16.51
C PRO A 139 -22.02 7.23 -15.54
N GLU A 140 -22.26 7.42 -14.24
CA GLU A 140 -21.55 6.71 -13.19
C GLU A 140 -21.72 5.20 -13.40
N VAL A 141 -20.61 4.49 -13.58
CA VAL A 141 -20.61 3.02 -13.72
C VAL A 141 -20.30 2.42 -12.36
N ILE A 142 -21.21 1.62 -11.84
CA ILE A 142 -21.00 0.86 -10.62
C ILE A 142 -20.46 -0.51 -11.02
N VAL A 143 -19.21 -0.79 -10.65
CA VAL A 143 -18.56 -2.08 -10.88
C VAL A 143 -18.51 -2.85 -9.57
N SER A 144 -19.05 -4.06 -9.57
CA SER A 144 -18.91 -4.99 -8.45
C SER A 144 -17.52 -5.62 -8.47
N GLN A 145 -16.81 -5.59 -7.35
CA GLN A 145 -15.48 -6.15 -7.21
C GLN A 145 -15.40 -7.15 -6.04
N ASN A 146 -14.61 -8.19 -6.24
CA ASN A 146 -14.25 -9.15 -5.20
C ASN A 146 -12.82 -8.86 -4.78
N VAL A 147 -12.61 -8.56 -3.51
CA VAL A 147 -11.32 -8.12 -2.98
C VAL A 147 -10.89 -9.03 -1.85
N THR A 148 -9.66 -9.54 -1.96
CA THR A 148 -9.03 -10.31 -0.89
C THR A 148 -8.29 -9.37 0.05
N PHE A 149 -8.37 -9.63 1.34
CA PHE A 149 -7.68 -8.91 2.39
C PHE A 149 -6.83 -9.88 3.22
N HIS A 150 -5.68 -9.40 3.69
CA HIS A 150 -4.80 -10.08 4.64
C HIS A 150 -4.89 -9.36 5.98
N PHE A 151 -4.94 -10.12 7.07
CA PHE A 151 -4.96 -9.58 8.42
C PHE A 151 -3.56 -9.26 8.92
N ASP A 152 -3.31 -7.99 9.25
CA ASP A 152 -2.08 -7.59 9.93
C ASP A 152 -2.25 -7.71 11.46
N PRO A 153 -1.56 -8.64 12.13
CA PRO A 153 -1.68 -8.82 13.59
C PRO A 153 -1.11 -7.66 14.42
N ILE A 154 -0.31 -6.76 13.83
CA ILE A 154 0.27 -5.61 14.52
C ILE A 154 -0.74 -4.47 14.57
N THR A 155 -1.31 -4.10 13.43
CA THR A 155 -2.28 -3.01 13.33
C THR A 155 -3.73 -3.45 13.54
N LEU A 156 -3.98 -4.77 13.50
CA LEU A 156 -5.30 -5.40 13.51
C LEU A 156 -6.17 -5.06 12.28
N ASN A 157 -5.55 -4.51 11.23
CA ASN A 157 -6.25 -4.12 10.00
C ASN A 157 -6.41 -5.31 9.06
N LEU A 158 -7.45 -5.25 8.23
CA LEU A 158 -7.52 -6.03 6.99
C LEU A 158 -6.98 -5.17 5.85
N GLU A 159 -5.85 -5.58 5.30
CA GLU A 159 -5.16 -4.89 4.22
C GLU A 159 -5.47 -5.56 2.90
N GLN A 160 -5.90 -4.79 1.91
CA GLN A 160 -6.20 -5.34 0.59
C GLN A 160 -4.97 -6.03 -0.01
N VAL A 161 -5.13 -7.32 -0.34
CA VAL A 161 -4.18 -8.11 -1.11
C VAL A 161 -4.33 -7.71 -2.56
N LEU A 162 -3.30 -7.05 -3.09
CA LEU A 162 -3.19 -6.75 -4.50
C LEU A 162 -2.95 -8.04 -5.30
N PRO A 163 -3.57 -8.21 -6.48
CA PRO A 163 -3.28 -9.34 -7.34
C PRO A 163 -1.78 -9.39 -7.62
N SER A 164 -1.19 -10.51 -7.24
CA SER A 164 0.24 -10.81 -7.25
C SER A 164 0.78 -11.09 -8.66
N SER A 165 -0.08 -11.33 -9.65
CA SER A 165 0.30 -11.70 -11.01
C SER A 165 1.16 -10.65 -11.73
N SER A 166 1.23 -9.40 -11.25
CA SER A 166 2.11 -8.34 -11.79
C SER A 166 2.32 -7.20 -10.79
N ARG A 167 2.80 -7.51 -9.58
CA ARG A 167 3.17 -6.47 -8.59
C ARG A 167 4.66 -6.12 -8.73
N ILE A 168 4.99 -4.85 -8.57
CA ILE A 168 6.39 -4.40 -8.46
C ILE A 168 6.54 -3.62 -7.18
N ASP A 169 7.49 -4.01 -6.34
CA ASP A 169 7.90 -3.20 -5.19
C ASP A 169 9.23 -2.54 -5.46
N ILE A 170 9.35 -1.27 -5.10
CA ILE A 170 10.56 -0.48 -5.20
C ILE A 170 10.87 0.06 -3.81
N SER A 171 12.11 -0.10 -3.35
CA SER A 171 12.57 0.52 -2.09
C SER A 171 13.75 1.43 -2.35
N LEU A 172 13.80 2.53 -1.62
CA LEU A 172 14.88 3.48 -1.56
C LEU A 172 15.37 3.57 -0.11
N ASP A 173 16.61 3.17 0.13
CA ASP A 173 17.32 3.39 1.38
C ASP A 173 18.54 4.26 1.10
N TRP A 174 18.99 5.04 2.07
CA TRP A 174 20.23 5.83 1.98
C TRP A 174 21.10 5.73 3.23
N GLY A 175 20.98 4.63 3.97
CA GLY A 175 21.90 4.26 5.03
C GLY A 175 21.90 5.28 6.17
N LYS A 176 23.07 5.70 6.66
CA LYS A 176 23.19 6.58 7.84
C LYS A 176 23.42 8.06 7.51
N THR A 177 23.41 8.44 6.24
CA THR A 177 23.63 9.85 5.89
C THR A 177 22.50 10.75 6.41
N ARG A 178 22.83 12.03 6.62
CA ARG A 178 21.86 13.10 6.99
C ARG A 178 21.21 13.75 5.78
N LEU A 179 21.48 13.25 4.58
CA LEU A 179 20.76 13.65 3.38
C LEU A 179 19.31 13.19 3.50
N GLU A 180 18.40 14.00 3.00
CA GLU A 180 16.99 13.65 2.80
C GLU A 180 16.80 13.41 1.32
N LEU A 181 16.46 12.16 0.96
CA LEU A 181 16.19 11.77 -0.40
C LEU A 181 14.71 11.41 -0.56
N ASP A 182 14.15 11.74 -1.70
CA ASP A 182 12.76 11.46 -2.03
C ASP A 182 12.64 10.51 -3.23
N ALA A 183 11.81 9.50 -3.07
CA ALA A 183 11.40 8.60 -4.13
C ALA A 183 10.33 9.26 -4.99
N HIS A 184 10.65 9.42 -6.28
CA HIS A 184 9.73 9.91 -7.29
C HIS A 184 9.44 8.81 -8.30
N LEU A 185 8.19 8.71 -8.72
CA LEU A 185 7.79 7.82 -9.81
C LEU A 185 6.88 8.56 -10.77
N THR A 186 7.16 8.45 -12.05
CA THR A 186 6.22 8.89 -13.09
C THR A 186 5.80 7.73 -13.96
N GLY A 187 4.55 7.68 -14.37
CA GLY A 187 4.03 6.60 -15.19
C GLY A 187 2.86 7.01 -16.07
N PRO A 188 2.37 6.10 -16.92
CA PRO A 188 1.27 6.36 -17.85
C PRO A 188 -0.01 6.73 -17.08
N ALA A 189 -0.60 7.90 -17.35
CA ALA A 189 -1.90 8.27 -16.79
C ALA A 189 -3.07 7.74 -17.63
N PHE A 190 -4.26 7.77 -17.05
CA PHE A 190 -5.49 7.32 -17.68
C PHE A 190 -5.89 8.26 -18.84
N GLY A 191 -6.16 7.70 -20.03
CA GLY A 191 -6.77 8.44 -21.15
C GLY A 191 -5.83 9.26 -22.04
N ALA A 192 -4.57 9.42 -21.68
CA ALA A 192 -3.58 10.10 -22.51
C ALA A 192 -3.10 9.16 -23.64
N TRP A 193 -2.97 9.68 -24.85
CA TRP A 193 -2.42 8.90 -25.97
C TRP A 193 -0.95 8.58 -25.67
N GLU A 194 -0.57 7.32 -25.85
CA GLU A 194 0.80 6.87 -25.65
C GLU A 194 1.75 7.64 -26.58
N SER A 195 2.69 8.39 -26.01
CA SER A 195 3.92 8.73 -26.71
C SER A 195 5.08 8.75 -25.73
N TYR A 196 6.26 8.34 -26.21
CA TYR A 196 7.52 8.33 -25.46
C TYR A 196 7.84 9.68 -24.79
N ASN A 197 7.29 10.79 -25.32
CA ASN A 197 7.54 12.15 -24.87
C ASN A 197 6.36 12.79 -24.10
N ASN A 198 5.31 12.04 -23.74
CA ASN A 198 4.12 12.63 -23.12
C ASN A 198 4.29 12.89 -21.61
N GLU A 199 5.39 13.53 -21.20
CA GLU A 199 5.73 13.75 -19.78
C GLU A 199 4.71 14.62 -19.02
N ARG A 200 3.90 15.42 -19.72
CA ARG A 200 2.88 16.30 -19.10
C ARG A 200 1.64 15.56 -18.64
N ASP A 201 1.31 14.44 -19.28
CA ASP A 201 0.12 13.65 -18.97
C ASP A 201 0.48 12.38 -18.19
N ARG A 202 1.66 12.34 -17.55
CA ARG A 202 2.04 11.23 -16.66
C ARG A 202 1.50 11.48 -15.27
N PHE A 203 1.07 10.42 -14.58
CA PHE A 203 0.93 10.56 -13.14
C PHE A 203 2.32 10.75 -12.53
N HIS A 204 2.41 11.49 -11.44
CA HIS A 204 3.66 11.73 -10.73
C HIS A 204 3.45 11.48 -9.24
N LEU A 205 4.09 10.44 -8.73
CA LEU A 205 4.20 10.18 -7.31
C LEU A 205 5.42 10.86 -6.71
N TYR A 206 5.21 11.55 -5.61
CA TYR A 206 6.23 12.15 -4.75
C TYR A 206 5.63 12.42 -3.36
N PHE A 207 6.42 12.96 -2.45
CA PHE A 207 6.00 13.20 -1.06
C PHE A 207 4.68 14.00 -0.92
N GLY A 208 4.41 14.92 -1.86
CA GLY A 208 3.18 15.73 -1.90
C GLY A 208 2.02 15.12 -2.69
N ASN A 209 2.28 14.07 -3.49
CA ASN A 209 1.27 13.29 -4.19
C ASN A 209 1.62 11.80 -4.12
N LYS A 210 1.18 11.11 -3.08
CA LYS A 210 1.64 9.76 -2.75
C LYS A 210 0.87 8.64 -3.51
N PHE A 211 -0.13 8.99 -4.32
CA PHE A 211 -1.08 8.02 -4.87
C PHE A 211 -1.39 8.25 -6.34
N ALA A 212 -1.51 7.15 -7.08
CA ALA A 212 -2.05 7.07 -8.44
C ALA A 212 -2.89 5.80 -8.54
N ASP A 213 -3.56 5.61 -9.67
CA ASP A 213 -4.48 4.50 -9.84
C ASP A 213 -3.84 3.12 -10.06
N VAL A 214 -2.54 3.09 -10.31
CA VAL A 214 -1.71 1.88 -10.50
C VAL A 214 -0.46 1.87 -9.62
N ALA A 215 -0.34 2.83 -8.70
CA ALA A 215 0.88 3.02 -7.92
C ALA A 215 0.62 3.73 -6.59
N VAL A 216 1.35 3.32 -5.54
CA VAL A 216 1.30 3.95 -4.21
C VAL A 216 2.71 4.13 -3.67
N LEU A 217 2.99 5.31 -3.12
CA LEU A 217 4.21 5.68 -2.41
C LEU A 217 3.93 5.65 -0.90
N HIS A 218 4.56 4.71 -0.20
CA HIS A 218 4.47 4.53 1.25
C HIS A 218 5.55 5.37 1.92
N VAL A 219 5.17 6.56 2.37
CA VAL A 219 6.04 7.51 3.08
C VAL A 219 5.28 8.03 4.28
N ASP A 220 5.87 7.94 5.46
CA ASP A 220 5.31 8.49 6.69
C ASP A 220 5.33 10.04 6.68
N ASP A 221 4.68 10.66 7.66
CA ASP A 221 4.63 12.13 7.75
C ASP A 221 5.97 12.75 8.18
N ASN A 222 6.93 11.91 8.58
CA ASN A 222 8.27 12.30 9.00
C ASN A 222 9.31 12.14 7.88
N PHE A 223 8.89 11.72 6.68
CA PHE A 223 9.74 11.49 5.50
C PHE A 223 10.93 10.59 5.80
N THR A 224 10.72 9.55 6.60
CA THR A 224 11.80 8.67 7.06
C THR A 224 12.23 7.68 5.98
N LYS A 225 13.47 7.20 6.12
CA LYS A 225 14.03 6.10 5.35
C LYS A 225 13.77 4.75 6.05
N PRO A 226 13.67 3.66 5.29
CA PRO A 226 13.58 3.60 3.82
C PRO A 226 12.20 4.06 3.31
N GLN A 227 12.15 4.55 2.07
CA GLN A 227 10.90 4.84 1.36
C GLN A 227 10.52 3.67 0.47
N PHE A 228 9.23 3.33 0.41
CA PHE A 228 8.73 2.20 -0.38
C PHE A 228 7.69 2.65 -1.39
N LEU A 229 7.66 2.01 -2.55
CA LEU A 229 6.68 2.22 -3.59
C LEU A 229 6.19 0.88 -4.12
N THR A 230 4.91 0.79 -4.43
CA THR A 230 4.29 -0.40 -5.01
C THR A 230 3.55 -0.04 -6.28
N LEU A 231 3.82 -0.76 -7.38
CA LEU A 231 3.02 -0.77 -8.61
C LEU A 231 2.14 -2.02 -8.62
N PHE A 232 0.91 -1.87 -9.12
CA PHE A 232 -0.06 -2.95 -9.21
C PHE A 232 -1.02 -2.78 -10.40
N PRO A 233 -1.61 -3.86 -10.91
CA PRO A 233 -2.57 -3.82 -12.01
C PRO A 233 -3.73 -2.85 -11.75
N PRO A 234 -4.27 -2.16 -12.76
CA PRO A 234 -5.53 -1.45 -12.64
C PRO A 234 -6.65 -2.39 -12.15
N PRO A 235 -7.69 -1.87 -11.47
CA PRO A 235 -8.80 -2.68 -10.99
C PRO A 235 -9.44 -3.53 -12.11
N GLY A 236 -9.65 -4.82 -11.84
CA GLY A 236 -10.23 -5.76 -12.79
C GLY A 236 -9.28 -6.25 -13.88
N LEU A 237 -8.00 -5.83 -13.86
CA LEU A 237 -6.97 -6.33 -14.78
C LEU A 237 -5.94 -7.17 -14.02
N GLU A 238 -5.34 -8.12 -14.74
CA GLU A 238 -4.31 -9.02 -14.20
C GLU A 238 -2.89 -8.48 -14.39
N PHE A 239 -2.71 -7.52 -15.29
CA PHE A 239 -1.43 -6.96 -15.72
C PHE A 239 -1.32 -5.47 -15.39
N LEU A 240 -0.10 -4.98 -15.17
CA LEU A 240 0.19 -3.56 -15.04
C LEU A 240 -0.28 -2.79 -16.28
N ARG A 241 -0.67 -1.53 -16.10
CA ARG A 241 -0.97 -0.64 -17.22
C ARG A 241 0.27 -0.53 -18.11
N GLU A 242 0.08 -0.73 -19.41
CA GLU A 242 1.10 -0.55 -20.43
C GLU A 242 1.70 0.87 -20.42
N GLY A 243 2.99 0.94 -20.74
CA GLY A 243 3.71 2.20 -20.86
C GLY A 243 5.01 2.24 -20.05
N VAL A 244 5.60 3.43 -19.98
CA VAL A 244 6.89 3.66 -19.33
C VAL A 244 6.69 4.19 -17.92
N TYR A 245 7.23 3.48 -16.95
CA TYR A 245 7.38 3.96 -15.57
C TYR A 245 8.83 4.38 -15.35
N ARG A 246 9.05 5.58 -14.80
CA ARG A 246 10.39 6.10 -14.52
C ARG A 246 10.51 6.35 -13.04
N PHE A 247 11.49 5.71 -12.41
CA PHE A 247 11.83 5.94 -11.01
C PHE A 247 13.02 6.90 -10.91
N THR A 248 12.90 7.89 -10.05
CA THR A 248 13.89 8.96 -9.87
C THR A 248 14.07 9.22 -8.39
N VAL A 249 15.31 9.39 -7.97
CA VAL A 249 15.66 9.79 -6.60
C VAL A 249 15.98 11.27 -6.62
N HIS A 250 15.33 12.06 -5.77
CA HIS A 250 15.60 13.48 -5.60
C HIS A 250 16.36 13.75 -4.31
N HIS A 251 17.31 14.68 -4.35
CA HIS A 251 17.91 15.26 -3.17
C HIS A 251 17.01 16.39 -2.67
N SER A 252 16.28 16.13 -1.59
CA SER A 252 15.32 17.07 -1.02
C SER A 252 16.00 18.10 -0.14
N SER A 253 16.85 17.63 0.77
CA SER A 253 17.55 18.50 1.72
C SER A 253 18.81 17.83 2.30
N GLY A 254 19.58 18.62 3.04
CA GLY A 254 20.80 18.20 3.69
C GLY A 254 22.07 18.62 2.94
N ARG A 255 23.23 18.35 3.57
CA ARG A 255 24.53 18.72 3.01
C ARG A 255 25.15 17.54 2.28
N GLY A 256 25.33 17.69 0.97
CA GLY A 256 25.97 16.68 0.13
C GLY A 256 25.24 16.54 -1.20
N ASN A 257 25.26 15.34 -1.76
CA ASN A 257 24.53 14.99 -2.97
C ASN A 257 24.30 13.47 -3.01
N ILE A 258 23.44 13.04 -3.93
CA ILE A 258 23.00 11.64 -4.05
C ILE A 258 24.19 10.69 -4.23
N ALA A 259 25.24 11.09 -4.97
CA ALA A 259 26.43 10.28 -5.20
C ALA A 259 27.24 9.93 -3.93
N HIS A 260 27.00 10.63 -2.81
CA HIS A 260 27.60 10.33 -1.50
C HIS A 260 26.54 9.97 -0.44
N ALA A 261 25.26 9.94 -0.80
CA ALA A 261 24.32 9.17 -0.04
C ALA A 261 24.66 7.72 -0.34
N ASP A 262 24.83 6.87 0.68
CA ASP A 262 24.94 5.42 0.49
C ASP A 262 23.58 4.86 0.03
N ALA A 263 23.03 5.45 -1.04
CA ALA A 263 21.71 5.25 -1.56
C ALA A 263 21.66 3.93 -2.32
N GLN A 264 20.60 3.18 -2.06
CA GLN A 264 20.36 1.87 -2.61
C GLN A 264 18.91 1.84 -3.07
N VAL A 265 18.72 1.51 -4.33
CA VAL A 265 17.39 1.27 -4.89
C VAL A 265 17.27 -0.19 -5.23
N ARG A 266 16.24 -0.83 -4.67
CA ARG A 266 15.89 -2.23 -4.97
C ARG A 266 14.55 -2.26 -5.66
N ILE A 267 14.43 -3.15 -6.64
CA ILE A 267 13.16 -3.47 -7.29
C ILE A 267 12.93 -4.97 -7.20
N ASN A 268 11.77 -5.35 -6.70
CA ASN A 268 11.30 -6.72 -6.65
C ASN A 268 10.12 -6.85 -7.62
N LEU A 269 10.30 -7.69 -8.64
CA LEU A 269 9.23 -8.10 -9.54
C LEU A 269 8.55 -9.32 -8.94
N TRP A 270 7.26 -9.22 -8.66
CA TRP A 270 6.46 -10.31 -8.11
C TRP A 270 5.59 -10.93 -9.19
N GLY A 271 5.55 -12.26 -9.18
CA GLY A 271 4.50 -13.05 -9.83
C GLY A 271 3.50 -13.57 -8.80
N ALA A 272 2.60 -14.46 -9.24
CA ALA A 272 1.42 -14.90 -8.51
C ALA A 272 1.61 -15.28 -7.03
N ASP A 273 2.79 -15.72 -6.57
CA ASP A 273 3.11 -15.83 -5.13
C ASP A 273 4.63 -15.88 -4.86
N GLN A 274 5.45 -15.42 -5.81
CA GLN A 274 6.92 -15.52 -5.70
C GLN A 274 7.62 -14.32 -6.33
N SER A 275 8.74 -13.92 -5.74
CA SER A 275 9.66 -12.97 -6.37
C SER A 275 10.26 -13.63 -7.61
N LEU A 276 10.06 -13.01 -8.77
CA LEU A 276 10.58 -13.46 -10.05
C LEU A 276 12.00 -12.95 -10.26
N SER A 277 12.27 -11.71 -9.85
CA SER A 277 13.57 -11.07 -10.03
C SER A 277 13.74 -9.90 -9.05
N GLU A 278 14.95 -9.77 -8.50
CA GLU A 278 15.39 -8.61 -7.76
C GLU A 278 16.46 -7.88 -8.59
N TYR A 279 16.34 -6.56 -8.72
CA TYR A 279 17.41 -5.72 -9.26
C TYR A 279 17.86 -4.71 -8.20
N PHE A 280 19.14 -4.41 -8.23
CA PHE A 280 19.81 -3.54 -7.29
C PHE A 280 20.55 -2.43 -8.04
N PHE A 281 20.39 -1.21 -7.57
CA PHE A 281 20.99 -0.03 -8.17
C PHE A 281 21.65 0.83 -7.10
N GLU A 282 22.82 1.38 -7.44
CA GLU A 282 23.57 2.36 -6.67
C GLU A 282 23.83 3.60 -7.52
N PRO A 283 23.90 4.79 -6.92
CA PRO A 283 24.17 6.01 -7.65
C PRO A 283 25.46 5.88 -8.48
N PRO A 284 25.46 6.31 -9.75
CA PRO A 284 26.64 6.23 -10.60
C PRO A 284 27.79 7.05 -10.01
N PHE A 285 29.01 6.51 -10.07
CA PHE A 285 30.18 7.10 -9.41
C PHE A 285 30.67 8.39 -10.10
N ARG A 286 31.28 9.26 -9.30
CA ARG A 286 31.75 10.66 -9.50
C ARG A 286 32.43 11.04 -10.82
N GLY A 287 32.86 10.10 -11.68
CA GLY A 287 33.70 10.38 -12.85
C GLY A 287 32.99 11.04 -14.04
N GLN A 288 31.66 11.15 -14.02
CA GLN A 288 30.84 11.59 -15.17
C GLN A 288 30.07 12.90 -14.96
N VAL A 289 30.21 13.57 -13.83
CA VAL A 289 29.39 14.74 -13.49
C VAL A 289 30.24 16.00 -13.43
N LYS A 290 29.82 17.04 -14.15
CA LYS A 290 30.63 18.24 -14.42
C LYS A 290 30.49 19.31 -13.34
N SER A 291 29.47 19.23 -12.48
CA SER A 291 29.34 20.12 -11.32
C SER A 291 28.60 19.48 -10.12
N LYS A 292 28.77 20.04 -8.91
CA LYS A 292 28.07 19.57 -7.70
C LYS A 292 26.56 19.83 -7.76
N ASP A 293 26.15 20.84 -8.52
CA ASP A 293 24.76 21.26 -8.69
C ASP A 293 24.00 20.33 -9.66
N GLU A 294 24.71 19.46 -10.40
CA GLU A 294 24.12 18.50 -11.33
C GLU A 294 23.61 17.20 -10.67
N MET A 295 23.84 17.00 -9.37
CA MET A 295 23.53 15.75 -8.66
C MET A 295 22.27 15.86 -7.76
N GLU A 296 21.31 16.68 -8.17
CA GLU A 296 20.04 16.88 -7.45
C GLU A 296 19.01 15.78 -7.75
N SER A 297 19.10 15.14 -8.92
CA SER A 297 18.21 14.05 -9.31
C SER A 297 18.98 12.91 -9.96
N TRP A 298 18.64 11.68 -9.60
CA TRP A 298 19.19 10.45 -10.17
C TRP A 298 18.06 9.64 -10.81
N ILE A 299 18.08 9.54 -12.14
CA ILE A 299 17.18 8.64 -12.86
C ILE A 299 17.76 7.24 -12.77
N VAL A 300 17.07 6.38 -12.02
CA VAL A 300 17.58 5.06 -11.67
C VAL A 300 17.32 4.09 -12.83
N PHE A 301 16.06 3.96 -13.21
CA PHE A 301 15.61 3.05 -14.26
C PHE A 301 14.32 3.53 -14.92
N GLU A 302 14.04 2.94 -16.08
CA GLU A 302 12.72 2.95 -16.71
C GLU A 302 12.23 1.50 -16.83
N LEU A 303 10.98 1.26 -16.43
CA LEU A 303 10.27 0.02 -16.65
C LEU A 303 9.36 0.20 -17.85
N GLN A 304 9.53 -0.64 -18.86
CA GLN A 304 8.62 -0.73 -19.98
C GLN A 304 7.65 -1.88 -19.69
N VAL A 305 6.38 -1.55 -19.54
CA VAL A 305 5.30 -2.52 -19.36
C VAL A 305 4.58 -2.70 -20.69
N PHE A 306 4.37 -3.96 -21.06
CA PHE A 306 3.57 -4.39 -22.20
C PHE A 306 2.43 -5.31 -21.70
N ASN A 307 1.41 -5.52 -22.53
CA ASN A 307 0.25 -6.37 -22.21
C ASN A 307 0.63 -7.83 -21.95
N ASP A 308 1.79 -8.29 -22.44
CA ASP A 308 2.28 -9.67 -22.29
C ASP A 308 3.44 -9.81 -21.31
N GLY A 309 3.91 -8.72 -20.69
CA GLY A 309 4.98 -8.80 -19.70
C GLY A 309 5.68 -7.47 -19.38
N ILE A 310 6.60 -7.55 -18.42
CA ILE A 310 7.40 -6.43 -17.95
C ILE A 310 8.82 -6.58 -18.47
N THR A 311 9.34 -5.54 -19.12
CA THR A 311 10.77 -5.43 -19.42
C THR A 311 11.36 -4.28 -18.60
N VAL A 312 12.32 -4.59 -17.74
CA VAL A 312 13.19 -3.54 -17.19
C VAL A 312 14.07 -3.05 -18.33
N GLY A 313 13.89 -1.80 -18.75
CA GLY A 313 14.74 -1.20 -19.77
C GLY A 313 16.21 -1.19 -19.31
N PRO A 314 17.18 -0.93 -20.20
CA PRO A 314 18.56 -0.77 -19.78
C PRO A 314 18.64 0.27 -18.64
N PRO A 315 19.42 -0.01 -17.56
CA PRO A 315 19.56 0.92 -16.45
C PRO A 315 19.94 2.30 -16.99
N LYS A 316 19.14 3.33 -16.69
CA LYS A 316 19.46 4.70 -17.14
C LYS A 316 20.68 5.21 -16.40
N GLN A 317 20.66 5.09 -15.07
CA GLN A 317 21.80 5.38 -14.19
C GLN A 317 22.48 6.69 -14.57
N SER A 318 21.70 7.77 -14.66
CA SER A 318 22.16 9.10 -15.04
C SER A 318 21.72 10.14 -14.01
N TYR A 319 22.58 11.13 -13.79
CA TYR A 319 22.20 12.36 -13.11
C TYR A 319 21.73 13.39 -14.13
N GLU A 320 20.71 14.14 -13.76
CA GLU A 320 20.18 15.21 -14.58
C GLU A 320 19.74 16.37 -13.67
N VAL A 321 19.82 17.59 -14.19
CA VAL A 321 19.44 18.81 -13.48
C VAL A 321 18.02 19.18 -13.87
N ASN A 322 17.19 19.56 -12.89
CA ASN A 322 15.79 19.94 -13.12
C ASN A 322 14.91 18.83 -13.70
N VAL A 323 15.15 17.55 -13.35
CA VAL A 323 14.22 16.44 -13.68
C VAL A 323 13.03 16.47 -12.73
N SER A 324 12.26 17.54 -12.78
CA SER A 324 10.85 17.42 -12.46
C SER A 324 10.14 17.33 -13.80
N PRO A 325 9.15 16.44 -13.99
CA PRO A 325 8.16 16.68 -15.03
C PRO A 325 7.76 18.15 -14.88
N PRO A 326 7.72 18.96 -15.96
CA PRO A 326 7.23 20.32 -15.83
C PRO A 326 5.94 20.20 -15.06
N GLU A 327 5.88 20.89 -13.91
CA GLU A 327 4.73 20.85 -13.00
C GLU A 327 3.48 20.67 -13.86
N VAL A 328 2.61 19.73 -13.51
CA VAL A 328 1.20 19.83 -13.89
C VAL A 328 0.80 21.22 -13.43
N ARG A 329 1.00 22.20 -14.31
CA ARG A 329 0.75 23.60 -14.07
C ARG A 329 -0.72 23.53 -13.79
N ARG A 330 -1.11 23.70 -12.52
CA ARG A 330 -2.46 24.14 -12.22
C ARG A 330 -2.71 25.24 -13.23
N GLY A 331 -3.64 25.00 -14.15
CA GLY A 331 -4.16 26.07 -14.98
C GLY A 331 -4.47 27.17 -14.00
N ARG A 332 -3.71 28.27 -14.08
CA ARG A 332 -4.23 29.51 -13.55
C ARG A 332 -5.38 29.82 -14.47
N ASP A 333 -6.59 29.59 -13.98
CA ASP A 333 -7.71 30.42 -14.37
C ASP A 333 -7.37 31.88 -14.07
#